data_AF-A0A949AFU5-F1
#
_entry.id   AF-A0A949AFU5-F1
#
_cell.length_a   1.000
_cell.length_b   1.000
_cell.length_c   1.000
_cell.angle_alpha   90.00
_cell.angle_beta   90.00
_cell.angle_gamma   90.00
#
_symmetry.space_group_name_H-M   'P 1'
#
loop_
_entity.id
_entity.type
_entity.pdbx_description
1 polymer ?
#
loop_
_entity_poly.entity_id
_entity_poly.type
_entity_poly.pdbx_seq_one_letter_code
_entity_poly.pdbx_strand_id
1 'polypeptide(L)'
;MSPEIGKTGSELFIVDNSDKDWKVLHYLHDWCQISKVINIATAYFEIGALLALKDEWQKVEKIRILMGDEVSKRTKEAFQKSFQKIVENLDASIEKEKEKNDFLSGVPAIVAALGSKIECRVYRKNKFHAKAYITHARLEVVGASALVGSSNFTFPGLSENIELNVQITGRPVTALQEWFEKHWDAAEDVTLEILRTIERHTKNYLPFDVYAKALQEFFRGHELTVSEWERNESKIYQILSPYQQQGYHSLLKRASRYNGAFLCDGVGLGKTYVGLMLIERFVVHERKNVALFVPKSALEPVWEFELNRRIPQVFGTFCKLELFSHTDLLRGGKFPSKLKSIKERADVIIIDEAHHFRNTGIKGTEAEPIQSRYWQLFDIIGNKPVFLLTATPINNRILDLQHMIELFSRQKTDFFRDAPLGIHSLVGHFRKMENALEKLIGEKKRGGEVSDIDMIEAEEILSQDTLFRELVVQRSRAYVKQSMVNDGNSEILFPIRKAPQVVDYSIKQTYGKLLDLIEEAFNKKQPLFSLAIYYPYAYYFYSDIFLEKLLRL
;
A
#
# COMPACT_ATOMS: atom_id res chain seq x y z
N MET A 1 -38.58 -5.43 -56.24
CA MET A 1 -39.69 -4.73 -55.58
C MET A 1 -39.17 -3.38 -55.15
N SER A 2 -39.56 -2.34 -55.88
CA SER A 2 -39.26 -0.94 -55.53
C SER A 2 -40.09 -0.56 -54.30
N PRO A 3 -39.54 0.06 -53.25
CA PRO A 3 -40.35 0.69 -52.22
C PRO A 3 -40.85 2.04 -52.72
N GLU A 4 -42.11 2.31 -52.45
CA GLU A 4 -42.85 3.50 -52.85
C GLU A 4 -42.23 4.79 -52.28
N ILE A 5 -42.10 5.80 -53.15
CA ILE A 5 -41.72 7.16 -52.79
C ILE A 5 -43.00 7.91 -52.41
N GLY A 6 -43.19 8.13 -51.11
CA GLY A 6 -44.21 9.03 -50.58
C GLY A 6 -43.70 10.46 -50.53
N LYS A 7 -44.26 11.37 -51.35
CA LYS A 7 -44.01 12.82 -51.26
C LYS A 7 -45.00 13.47 -50.27
N THR A 8 -44.50 14.04 -49.17
CA THR A 8 -44.72 15.43 -48.66
C THR A 8 -44.51 15.52 -47.14
N GLY A 9 -43.73 16.53 -46.71
CA GLY A 9 -43.36 16.83 -45.32
C GLY A 9 -41.91 16.45 -45.04
N SER A 10 -41.06 17.43 -44.71
CA SER A 10 -39.60 17.25 -44.49
C SER A 10 -39.29 15.93 -43.77
N GLU A 11 -38.62 15.00 -44.46
CA GLU A 11 -38.21 13.73 -43.86
C GLU A 11 -37.37 14.02 -42.62
N LEU A 12 -37.86 13.57 -41.47
CA LEU A 12 -37.17 13.71 -40.19
C LEU A 12 -35.89 12.86 -40.25
N PHE A 13 -34.73 13.51 -40.34
CA PHE A 13 -33.46 12.82 -40.41
C PHE A 13 -32.92 12.57 -38.99
N ILE A 14 -32.85 11.29 -38.62
CA ILE A 14 -32.40 10.82 -37.30
C ILE A 14 -30.96 10.32 -37.42
N VAL A 15 -30.13 10.67 -36.43
CA VAL A 15 -28.76 10.19 -36.29
C VAL A 15 -28.66 9.46 -34.95
N ASP A 16 -28.37 8.16 -35.01
CA ASP A 16 -28.22 7.26 -33.88
C ASP A 16 -26.98 6.38 -34.08
N ASN A 17 -26.11 6.33 -33.07
CA ASN A 17 -24.89 5.55 -33.13
C ASN A 17 -25.12 4.02 -33.12
N SER A 18 -26.36 3.56 -32.83
CA SER A 18 -26.75 2.15 -33.01
C SER A 18 -26.79 1.74 -34.49
N ASP A 19 -26.94 2.71 -35.39
CA ASP A 19 -26.83 2.54 -36.83
C ASP A 19 -25.35 2.45 -37.25
N LYS A 20 -25.05 1.59 -38.23
CA LYS A 20 -23.68 1.40 -38.74
C LYS A 20 -23.23 2.58 -39.61
N ASP A 21 -24.17 3.20 -40.31
CA ASP A 21 -23.89 4.25 -41.30
C ASP A 21 -24.15 5.64 -40.69
N TRP A 22 -25.16 5.78 -39.83
CA TRP A 22 -25.64 7.08 -39.31
C TRP A 22 -25.18 7.41 -37.89
N LYS A 23 -23.88 7.30 -37.64
CA LYS A 23 -23.27 7.75 -36.37
C LYS A 23 -23.11 9.26 -36.32
N VAL A 24 -23.19 9.85 -35.13
CA VAL A 24 -22.90 11.28 -34.93
C VAL A 24 -21.48 11.61 -35.35
N LEU A 25 -20.53 10.68 -35.15
CA LEU A 25 -19.16 10.82 -35.63
C LEU A 25 -19.08 11.03 -37.15
N HIS A 26 -19.78 10.21 -37.95
CA HIS A 26 -19.78 10.34 -39.41
C HIS A 26 -20.45 11.64 -39.85
N TYR A 27 -21.59 11.99 -39.22
CA TYR A 27 -22.25 13.26 -39.47
C TYR A 27 -21.29 14.44 -39.25
N LEU A 28 -20.63 14.51 -38.09
CA LEU A 28 -19.70 15.60 -37.80
C LEU A 28 -18.47 15.58 -38.68
N HIS A 29 -17.95 14.38 -39.02
CA HIS A 29 -16.84 14.22 -39.95
C HIS A 29 -17.15 14.85 -41.33
N ASP A 30 -18.32 14.55 -41.90
CA ASP A 30 -18.73 15.10 -43.19
C ASP A 30 -19.00 16.60 -43.11
N TRP A 31 -19.64 17.06 -42.03
CA TRP A 31 -19.85 18.48 -41.80
C TRP A 31 -18.55 19.25 -41.60
N CYS A 32 -17.48 18.65 -41.07
CA CYS A 32 -16.18 19.30 -40.98
C CYS A 32 -15.58 19.64 -42.36
N GLN A 33 -15.89 18.87 -43.41
CA GLN A 33 -15.40 19.12 -44.76
C GLN A 33 -16.03 20.37 -45.40
N ILE A 34 -17.31 20.61 -45.08
CA ILE A 34 -18.13 21.63 -45.75
C ILE A 34 -18.40 22.86 -44.88
N SER A 35 -18.14 22.80 -43.57
CA SER A 35 -18.41 23.90 -42.64
C SER A 35 -17.26 24.89 -42.54
N LYS A 36 -17.61 26.18 -42.46
CA LYS A 36 -16.71 27.24 -41.98
C LYS A 36 -16.67 27.27 -40.45
N VAL A 37 -17.82 27.13 -39.80
CA VAL A 37 -17.96 27.27 -38.34
C VAL A 37 -18.79 26.12 -37.79
N ILE A 38 -18.37 25.56 -36.65
CA ILE A 38 -19.15 24.59 -35.88
C ILE A 38 -19.27 25.09 -34.44
N ASN A 39 -20.51 25.30 -33.99
CA ASN A 39 -20.84 25.69 -32.63
C ASN A 39 -21.40 24.46 -31.89
N ILE A 40 -20.72 24.04 -30.82
CA ILE A 40 -21.01 22.82 -30.07
C ILE A 40 -21.48 23.22 -28.68
N ALA A 41 -22.76 22.99 -28.37
CA ALA A 41 -23.26 23.02 -27.00
C ALA A 41 -23.24 21.59 -26.46
N THR A 42 -22.59 21.37 -25.32
CA THR A 42 -22.47 20.04 -24.74
C THR A 42 -22.48 20.06 -23.22
N ALA A 43 -22.87 18.95 -22.58
CA ALA A 43 -22.71 18.82 -21.14
C ALA A 43 -21.29 18.36 -20.77
N TYR A 44 -20.67 17.54 -21.64
CA TYR A 44 -19.35 16.97 -21.41
C TYR A 44 -18.49 17.04 -22.66
N PHE A 45 -17.22 17.33 -22.45
CA PHE A 45 -16.21 17.39 -23.49
C PHE A 45 -15.03 16.49 -23.14
N GLU A 46 -14.64 15.66 -24.10
CA GLU A 46 -13.44 14.82 -24.03
C GLU A 46 -12.61 15.02 -25.29
N ILE A 47 -11.27 14.97 -25.15
CA ILE A 47 -10.38 15.17 -26.30
C ILE A 47 -10.54 14.08 -27.37
N GLY A 48 -10.93 12.87 -26.94
CA GLY A 48 -11.21 11.74 -27.83
C GLY A 48 -12.25 12.04 -28.90
N ALA A 49 -13.18 12.97 -28.65
CA ALA A 49 -14.17 13.40 -29.65
C ALA A 49 -13.51 14.13 -30.84
N LEU A 50 -12.54 15.02 -30.58
CA LEU A 50 -11.79 15.70 -31.62
C LEU A 50 -10.84 14.74 -32.34
N LEU A 51 -10.17 13.85 -31.59
CA LEU A 51 -9.28 12.84 -32.19
C LEU A 51 -10.03 11.88 -33.11
N ALA A 52 -11.27 11.51 -32.78
CA ALA A 52 -12.11 10.67 -33.62
C ALA A 52 -12.46 11.31 -34.97
N LEU A 53 -12.50 12.65 -35.04
CA LEU A 53 -12.69 13.41 -36.29
C LEU A 53 -11.42 13.49 -37.14
N LYS A 54 -10.29 12.92 -36.69
CA LYS A 54 -9.01 12.85 -37.42
C LYS A 54 -8.55 14.22 -37.91
N ASP A 55 -8.20 14.36 -39.18
CA ASP A 55 -7.76 15.63 -39.77
C ASP A 55 -8.92 16.52 -40.24
N GLU A 56 -10.16 16.01 -40.21
CA GLU A 56 -11.31 16.72 -40.78
C GLU A 56 -11.67 17.97 -39.97
N TRP A 57 -11.64 17.90 -38.64
CA TRP A 57 -11.95 19.06 -37.79
C TRP A 57 -11.01 20.24 -38.07
N GLN A 58 -9.78 19.98 -38.55
CA GLN A 58 -8.80 21.03 -38.87
C GLN A 58 -9.19 21.86 -40.10
N LYS A 59 -10.06 21.32 -40.97
CA LYS A 59 -10.60 22.02 -42.13
C LYS A 59 -11.60 23.10 -41.71
N VAL A 60 -12.24 22.97 -40.55
CA VAL A 60 -13.15 23.98 -40.02
C VAL A 60 -12.33 25.23 -39.62
N GLU A 61 -12.84 26.41 -39.97
CA GLU A 61 -12.15 27.68 -39.65
C GLU A 61 -12.29 28.03 -38.17
N LYS A 62 -13.47 27.78 -37.59
CA LYS A 62 -13.75 28.03 -36.17
C LYS A 62 -14.61 26.95 -35.54
N ILE A 63 -14.20 26.48 -34.36
CA ILE A 63 -14.98 25.58 -33.50
C ILE A 63 -15.19 26.27 -32.15
N ARG A 64 -16.44 26.40 -31.72
CA ARG A 64 -16.80 26.98 -30.42
C ARG A 64 -17.45 25.91 -29.54
N ILE A 65 -16.83 25.59 -28.41
CA ILE A 65 -17.32 24.57 -27.48
C ILE A 65 -17.88 25.26 -26.25
N LEU A 66 -19.20 25.25 -26.13
CA LEU A 66 -19.93 25.72 -24.97
C LEU A 66 -20.29 24.52 -24.09
N MET A 67 -19.71 24.48 -22.90
CA MET A 67 -19.88 23.36 -21.97
C MET A 67 -20.62 23.78 -20.69
N GLY A 68 -21.26 22.80 -20.07
CA GLY A 68 -21.95 22.94 -18.80
C GLY A 68 -21.19 22.36 -17.62
N ASP A 69 -21.62 22.76 -16.42
CA ASP A 69 -21.22 22.14 -15.16
C ASP A 69 -22.43 21.39 -14.58
N GLU A 70 -22.21 20.22 -13.96
CA GLU A 70 -23.26 19.42 -13.32
C GLU A 70 -23.96 20.17 -12.18
N VAL A 71 -23.34 21.23 -11.64
CA VAL A 71 -23.85 21.94 -10.47
C VAL A 71 -24.07 23.42 -10.74
N SER A 72 -25.29 23.91 -10.49
CA SER A 72 -25.58 25.35 -10.51
C SER A 72 -24.95 26.02 -9.28
N LYS A 73 -23.78 26.66 -9.44
CA LYS A 73 -23.12 27.35 -8.33
C LYS A 73 -22.72 28.79 -8.71
N ARG A 74 -23.00 29.73 -7.80
CA ARG A 74 -22.89 31.18 -8.03
C ARG A 74 -21.58 31.83 -7.55
N THR A 75 -20.72 31.11 -6.81
CA THR A 75 -19.49 31.68 -6.20
C THR A 75 -18.22 31.28 -6.94
N LYS A 76 -17.19 32.15 -6.90
CA LYS A 76 -15.90 31.94 -7.58
C LYS A 76 -15.09 30.73 -7.06
N GLU A 77 -15.17 30.42 -5.77
CA GLU A 77 -14.56 29.20 -5.22
C GLU A 77 -15.26 27.93 -5.70
N ALA A 78 -16.58 28.01 -5.89
CA ALA A 78 -17.36 26.90 -6.42
C ALA A 78 -17.06 26.67 -7.91
N PHE A 79 -16.82 27.74 -8.68
CA PHE A 79 -16.27 27.66 -10.04
C PHE A 79 -14.98 26.85 -10.04
N GLN A 80 -14.03 27.15 -9.14
CA GLN A 80 -12.73 26.50 -9.18
C GLN A 80 -12.86 25.00 -8.90
N LYS A 81 -13.68 24.64 -7.91
CA LYS A 81 -13.93 23.23 -7.57
C LYS A 81 -14.65 22.46 -8.66
N SER A 82 -15.57 23.08 -9.41
CA SER A 82 -16.29 22.37 -10.46
C SER A 82 -15.54 22.34 -11.78
N PHE A 83 -14.84 23.42 -12.09
CA PHE A 83 -13.91 23.46 -13.22
C PHE A 83 -12.78 22.43 -13.06
N GLN A 84 -12.34 22.18 -11.82
CA GLN A 84 -11.41 21.09 -11.51
C GLN A 84 -11.92 19.73 -11.99
N LYS A 85 -13.23 19.45 -11.91
CA LYS A 85 -13.82 18.20 -12.42
C LYS A 85 -13.77 18.09 -13.94
N ILE A 86 -13.97 19.21 -14.65
CA ILE A 86 -13.82 19.26 -16.11
C ILE A 86 -12.36 18.96 -16.50
N VAL A 87 -11.42 19.58 -15.80
CA VAL A 87 -9.98 19.36 -15.98
C VAL A 87 -9.60 17.91 -15.69
N GLU A 88 -10.08 17.33 -14.60
CA GLU A 88 -9.84 15.93 -14.22
C GLU A 88 -10.42 14.94 -15.25
N ASN A 89 -11.62 15.20 -15.77
CA ASN A 89 -12.21 14.37 -16.81
C ASN A 89 -11.42 14.44 -18.13
N LEU A 90 -10.97 15.64 -18.51
CA LEU A 90 -10.15 15.84 -19.69
C LEU A 90 -8.79 15.16 -19.55
N ASP A 91 -8.19 15.26 -18.37
CA ASP A 91 -6.94 14.59 -18.01
C ASP A 91 -7.06 13.06 -18.10
N ALA A 92 -8.08 12.50 -17.44
CA ALA A 92 -8.36 11.07 -17.49
C ALA A 92 -8.64 10.58 -18.92
N SER A 93 -9.31 11.39 -19.74
CA SER A 93 -9.54 11.09 -21.16
C SER A 93 -8.23 10.99 -21.94
N ILE A 94 -7.26 11.89 -21.69
CA ILE A 94 -5.94 11.84 -22.34
C ILE A 94 -5.14 10.62 -21.86
N GLU A 95 -5.17 10.30 -20.56
CA GLU A 95 -4.49 9.10 -20.04
C GLU A 95 -5.06 7.82 -20.66
N LYS A 96 -6.38 7.72 -20.80
CA LYS A 96 -7.03 6.59 -21.49
C LYS A 96 -6.66 6.53 -22.98
N GLU A 97 -6.51 7.68 -23.63
CA GLU A 97 -6.09 7.74 -25.03
C GLU A 97 -4.68 7.17 -25.23
N LYS A 98 -3.75 7.36 -24.27
CA LYS A 98 -2.39 6.80 -24.34
C LYS A 98 -2.37 5.26 -24.41
N GLU A 99 -3.40 4.57 -23.92
CA GLU A 99 -3.48 3.10 -23.99
C GLU A 99 -3.56 2.56 -25.42
N LYS A 100 -4.03 3.38 -26.37
CA LYS A 100 -4.17 3.02 -27.80
C LYS A 100 -3.37 3.92 -28.75
N ASN A 101 -2.89 5.06 -28.26
CA ASN A 101 -2.16 6.08 -29.00
C ASN A 101 -0.93 6.52 -28.19
N ASP A 102 0.10 5.67 -28.19
CA ASP A 102 1.32 5.82 -27.38
C ASP A 102 1.98 7.20 -27.51
N PHE A 103 1.87 7.81 -28.69
CA PHE A 103 2.50 9.09 -29.02
C PHE A 103 1.52 10.27 -28.97
N LEU A 104 0.27 10.06 -28.55
CA LEU A 104 -0.79 11.06 -28.58
C LEU A 104 -0.87 11.80 -29.93
N SER A 105 -0.71 11.06 -31.02
CA SER A 105 -0.78 11.59 -32.39
C SER A 105 -2.10 12.34 -32.58
N GLY A 106 -2.04 13.56 -33.11
CA GLY A 106 -3.19 14.46 -33.28
C GLY A 106 -3.42 15.44 -32.12
N VAL A 107 -3.02 15.11 -30.88
CA VAL A 107 -3.16 16.02 -29.72
C VAL A 107 -2.34 17.31 -29.90
N PRO A 108 -1.10 17.30 -30.42
CA PRO A 108 -0.36 18.54 -30.68
C PRO A 108 -1.09 19.52 -31.63
N ALA A 109 -1.82 18.99 -32.62
CA ALA A 109 -2.62 19.83 -33.52
C ALA A 109 -3.80 20.48 -32.78
N ILE A 110 -4.45 19.76 -31.85
CA ILE A 110 -5.50 20.31 -30.99
C ILE A 110 -4.94 21.40 -30.08
N VAL A 111 -3.77 21.17 -29.46
CA VAL A 111 -3.07 22.17 -28.63
C VAL A 111 -2.78 23.44 -29.43
N ALA A 112 -2.27 23.32 -30.66
CA ALA A 112 -2.01 24.48 -31.53
C ALA A 112 -3.29 25.21 -31.99
N ALA A 113 -4.41 24.48 -32.08
CA ALA A 113 -5.70 25.03 -32.49
C ALA A 113 -6.46 25.71 -31.33
N LEU A 114 -6.22 25.34 -30.07
CA LEU A 114 -6.84 25.97 -28.91
C LEU A 114 -6.39 27.43 -28.77
N GLY A 115 -7.37 28.33 -28.69
CA GLY A 115 -7.14 29.79 -28.66
C GLY A 115 -7.05 30.45 -30.03
N SER A 116 -6.83 29.70 -31.11
CA SER A 116 -6.84 30.21 -32.48
C SER A 116 -8.11 29.79 -33.24
N LYS A 117 -8.31 28.48 -33.43
CA LYS A 117 -9.47 27.88 -34.10
C LYS A 117 -10.52 27.36 -33.12
N ILE A 118 -10.10 26.80 -31.99
CA ILE A 118 -10.97 26.21 -30.98
C ILE A 118 -11.08 27.15 -29.78
N GLU A 119 -12.31 27.55 -29.44
CA GLU A 119 -12.62 28.34 -28.25
C GLU A 119 -13.51 27.54 -27.31
N CYS A 120 -13.24 27.59 -26.01
CA CYS A 120 -13.98 26.86 -25.00
C CYS A 120 -14.53 27.81 -23.94
N ARG A 121 -15.84 27.73 -23.69
CA ARG A 121 -16.51 28.49 -22.63
C ARG A 121 -17.36 27.60 -21.74
N VAL A 122 -17.44 27.94 -20.46
CA VAL A 122 -18.26 27.22 -19.47
C VAL A 122 -19.43 28.11 -19.02
N TYR A 123 -20.66 27.63 -19.24
CA TYR A 123 -21.87 28.31 -18.76
C TYR A 123 -22.32 27.76 -17.40
N ARG A 124 -22.55 28.65 -16.43
CA ARG A 124 -22.84 28.28 -15.03
C ARG A 124 -24.06 28.93 -14.38
N LYS A 125 -24.72 29.88 -15.03
CA LYS A 125 -25.85 30.60 -14.41
C LYS A 125 -26.97 29.64 -14.00
N ASN A 126 -27.21 28.60 -14.82
CA ASN A 126 -28.14 27.50 -14.58
C ASN A 126 -27.51 26.17 -15.03
N LYS A 127 -28.11 25.03 -14.65
CA LYS A 127 -27.71 23.70 -15.14
C LYS A 127 -27.73 23.69 -16.67
N PHE A 128 -26.59 23.38 -17.28
CA PHE A 128 -26.43 23.34 -18.73
C PHE A 128 -26.17 21.90 -19.15
N HIS A 129 -27.17 21.27 -19.77
CA HIS A 129 -27.12 19.87 -20.20
C HIS A 129 -27.48 19.72 -21.69
N ALA A 130 -27.42 20.82 -22.42
CA ALA A 130 -27.74 20.89 -23.83
C ALA A 130 -26.71 20.13 -24.67
N LYS A 131 -27.17 19.61 -25.82
CA LYS A 131 -26.38 18.83 -26.77
C LYS A 131 -26.85 19.22 -28.16
N ALA A 132 -26.09 20.11 -28.77
CA ALA A 132 -26.40 20.64 -30.08
C ALA A 132 -25.11 20.91 -30.85
N TYR A 133 -25.09 20.52 -32.12
CA TYR A 133 -24.00 20.76 -33.05
C TYR A 133 -24.55 21.60 -34.19
N ILE A 134 -24.27 22.91 -34.17
CA ILE A 134 -24.76 23.87 -35.16
C ILE A 134 -23.64 24.14 -36.16
N THR A 135 -23.86 23.78 -37.42
CA THR A 135 -22.88 23.83 -38.50
C THR A 135 -23.26 24.92 -39.49
N HIS A 136 -22.27 25.70 -39.92
CA HIS A 136 -22.43 26.74 -40.93
C HIS A 136 -21.63 26.36 -42.16
N ALA A 137 -22.29 26.00 -43.26
CA ALA A 137 -21.61 25.63 -44.50
C ALA A 137 -20.84 26.81 -45.11
N ARG A 138 -19.77 26.50 -45.85
CA ARG A 138 -19.01 27.48 -46.64
C ARG A 138 -19.79 27.99 -47.85
N LEU A 139 -20.56 27.11 -48.47
CA LEU A 139 -21.40 27.45 -49.62
C LEU A 139 -22.80 27.86 -49.13
N GLU A 140 -23.22 29.07 -49.48
CA GLU A 140 -24.52 29.62 -49.05
C GLU A 140 -25.71 28.74 -49.46
N VAL A 141 -25.62 28.04 -50.60
CA VAL A 141 -26.66 27.12 -51.09
C VAL A 141 -26.91 25.93 -50.16
N VAL A 142 -25.91 25.52 -49.38
CA VAL A 142 -26.03 24.42 -48.40
C VAL A 142 -26.64 24.93 -47.09
N GLY A 143 -26.37 26.19 -46.74
CA GLY A 143 -26.94 26.84 -45.55
C GLY A 143 -26.42 26.29 -44.22
N ALA A 144 -27.13 26.61 -43.13
CA ALA A 144 -26.82 26.13 -41.79
C ALA A 144 -27.69 24.92 -41.43
N SER A 145 -27.12 24.00 -40.67
CA SER A 145 -27.80 22.82 -40.12
C SER A 145 -27.49 22.69 -38.64
N ALA A 146 -28.34 21.99 -37.91
CA ALA A 146 -28.08 21.66 -36.52
C ALA A 146 -28.44 20.20 -36.26
N LEU A 147 -27.62 19.53 -35.46
CA LEU A 147 -27.94 18.23 -34.89
C LEU A 147 -28.22 18.40 -33.40
N VAL A 148 -29.43 18.05 -32.95
CA VAL A 148 -29.86 18.24 -31.56
C VAL A 148 -30.36 16.91 -31.00
N GLY A 149 -29.92 16.55 -29.80
CA GLY A 149 -30.29 15.25 -29.22
C GLY A 149 -29.63 14.91 -27.89
N SER A 150 -29.22 13.66 -27.72
CA SER A 150 -28.66 13.12 -26.48
C SER A 150 -27.14 12.89 -26.49
N SER A 151 -26.46 13.09 -27.63
CA SER A 151 -25.00 12.90 -27.77
C SER A 151 -24.16 14.03 -27.19
N ASN A 152 -23.38 13.75 -26.14
CA ASN A 152 -22.31 14.65 -25.69
C ASN A 152 -21.11 14.65 -26.65
N PHE A 153 -20.25 15.66 -26.54
CA PHE A 153 -19.04 15.77 -27.37
C PHE A 153 -17.90 14.98 -26.73
N THR A 154 -18.12 13.68 -26.62
CA THR A 154 -17.21 12.67 -26.06
C THR A 154 -17.08 11.51 -27.03
N PHE A 155 -16.01 10.71 -26.95
CA PHE A 155 -15.85 9.59 -27.87
C PHE A 155 -17.06 8.64 -27.82
N PRO A 156 -17.52 8.17 -26.64
CA PRO A 156 -18.69 7.30 -26.58
C PRO A 156 -19.97 7.97 -27.09
N GLY A 157 -20.17 9.27 -26.82
CA GLY A 157 -21.35 10.01 -27.28
C GLY A 157 -21.43 10.18 -28.80
N LEU A 158 -20.27 10.15 -29.49
CA LEU A 158 -20.20 10.24 -30.94
C LEU A 158 -20.23 8.88 -31.65
N SER A 159 -19.92 7.77 -30.98
CA SER A 159 -19.71 6.48 -31.65
C SER A 159 -20.26 5.22 -31.00
N GLU A 160 -20.35 5.14 -29.67
CA GLU A 160 -20.64 3.89 -28.95
C GLU A 160 -22.00 3.88 -28.26
N ASN A 161 -22.36 4.96 -27.56
CA ASN A 161 -23.61 5.07 -26.82
C ASN A 161 -24.79 5.04 -27.80
N ILE A 162 -25.89 4.39 -27.41
CA ILE A 162 -27.18 4.56 -28.11
C ILE A 162 -27.65 5.99 -27.84
N GLU A 163 -27.80 6.77 -28.90
CA GLU A 163 -28.10 8.20 -28.80
C GLU A 163 -29.18 8.57 -29.80
N LEU A 164 -30.10 9.46 -29.43
CA LEU A 164 -31.14 9.92 -30.32
C LEU A 164 -30.88 11.38 -30.68
N ASN A 165 -30.61 11.64 -31.95
CA ASN A 165 -30.42 12.99 -32.46
C ASN A 165 -31.26 13.23 -33.70
N VAL A 166 -31.71 14.48 -33.87
CA VAL A 166 -32.50 14.92 -35.02
C VAL A 166 -31.77 16.05 -35.71
N GLN A 167 -31.66 15.96 -37.04
CA GLN A 167 -31.16 17.06 -37.85
C GLN A 167 -32.27 18.08 -38.10
N ILE A 168 -31.90 19.34 -37.93
CA ILE A 168 -32.74 20.51 -38.13
C ILE A 168 -32.06 21.37 -39.21
N THR A 169 -32.83 21.78 -40.22
CA THR A 169 -32.35 22.61 -41.34
C THR A 169 -33.28 23.82 -41.55
N GLY A 170 -32.80 24.84 -42.26
CA GLY A 170 -33.59 26.02 -42.61
C GLY A 170 -33.83 26.98 -41.43
N ARG A 171 -34.98 27.68 -41.43
CA ARG A 171 -35.27 28.77 -40.47
C ARG A 171 -35.13 28.40 -38.98
N PRO A 172 -35.50 27.20 -38.51
CA PRO A 172 -35.35 26.84 -37.10
C PRO A 172 -33.89 26.84 -36.60
N VAL A 173 -32.90 26.67 -37.49
CA VAL A 173 -31.48 26.72 -37.12
C VAL A 173 -31.09 28.10 -36.59
N THR A 174 -31.72 29.18 -37.10
CA THR A 174 -31.51 30.54 -36.59
C THR A 174 -31.87 30.66 -35.10
N ALA A 175 -32.97 30.04 -34.67
CA ALA A 175 -33.37 30.06 -33.26
C ALA A 175 -32.38 29.29 -32.37
N LEU A 176 -31.81 28.18 -32.87
CA LEU A 176 -30.74 27.45 -32.17
C LEU A 176 -29.46 28.27 -32.09
N GLN A 177 -29.11 29.00 -33.15
CA GLN A 177 -27.95 29.87 -33.17
C GLN A 177 -28.11 31.05 -32.19
N GLU A 178 -29.26 31.71 -32.18
CA GLU A 178 -29.57 32.77 -31.22
C GLU A 178 -29.52 32.25 -29.77
N TRP A 179 -30.04 31.04 -29.54
CA TRP A 179 -29.94 30.37 -28.25
C TRP A 179 -28.47 30.12 -27.87
N PHE A 180 -27.63 29.66 -28.81
CA PHE A 180 -26.21 29.42 -28.58
C PHE A 180 -25.48 30.71 -28.20
N GLU A 181 -25.62 31.77 -29.00
CA GLU A 181 -24.93 33.06 -28.77
C GLU A 181 -25.32 33.67 -27.41
N LYS A 182 -26.61 33.63 -27.05
CA LYS A 182 -27.07 34.09 -25.74
C LYS A 182 -26.34 33.42 -24.57
N HIS A 183 -26.11 32.11 -24.65
CA HIS A 183 -25.42 31.37 -23.58
C HIS A 183 -23.91 31.51 -23.68
N TRP A 184 -23.37 31.61 -24.89
CA TRP A 184 -21.96 31.87 -25.17
C TRP A 184 -21.48 33.20 -24.56
N ASP A 185 -22.26 34.27 -24.75
CA ASP A 185 -21.96 35.60 -24.21
C ASP A 185 -22.08 35.67 -22.69
N ALA A 186 -22.90 34.78 -22.11
CA ALA A 186 -23.09 34.67 -20.67
C ALA A 186 -22.11 33.68 -19.99
N ALA A 187 -21.28 32.98 -20.77
CA ALA A 187 -20.33 31.98 -20.31
C ALA A 187 -18.93 32.55 -20.07
N GLU A 188 -18.15 31.88 -19.24
CA GLU A 188 -16.79 32.27 -18.91
C GLU A 188 -15.79 31.55 -19.83
N ASP A 189 -14.81 32.28 -20.35
CA ASP A 189 -13.73 31.71 -21.15
C ASP A 189 -12.82 30.83 -20.29
N VAL A 190 -12.58 29.61 -20.74
CA VAL A 190 -11.72 28.62 -20.08
C VAL A 190 -10.70 28.01 -21.04
N THR A 191 -10.51 28.65 -22.21
CA THR A 191 -9.67 28.13 -23.29
C THR A 191 -8.23 27.92 -22.83
N LEU A 192 -7.68 28.87 -22.06
CA LEU A 192 -6.30 28.80 -21.57
C LEU A 192 -6.12 27.70 -20.51
N GLU A 193 -7.11 27.48 -19.67
CA GLU A 193 -7.08 26.45 -18.65
C GLU A 193 -7.18 25.05 -19.26
N ILE A 194 -8.04 24.86 -20.27
CA ILE A 194 -8.10 23.63 -21.07
C ILE A 194 -6.78 23.40 -21.80
N LEU A 195 -6.21 24.44 -22.42
CA LEU A 195 -4.91 24.38 -23.08
C LEU A 195 -3.82 23.89 -22.12
N ARG A 196 -3.68 24.51 -20.94
CA ARG A 196 -2.67 24.10 -19.93
C ARG A 196 -2.85 22.65 -19.48
N THR A 197 -4.09 22.19 -19.40
CA THR A 197 -4.42 20.80 -19.03
C THR A 197 -3.91 19.82 -20.08
N ILE A 198 -4.10 20.13 -21.37
CA ILE A 198 -3.69 19.23 -22.47
C ILE A 198 -2.18 19.35 -22.75
N GLU A 199 -1.63 20.57 -22.73
CA GLU A 199 -0.25 20.87 -23.11
C GLU A 199 0.77 20.08 -22.28
N ARG A 200 0.51 19.88 -20.98
CA ARG A 200 1.41 19.12 -20.10
C ARG A 200 1.65 17.67 -20.54
N HIS A 201 0.73 17.07 -21.30
CA HIS A 201 0.85 15.70 -21.82
C HIS A 201 1.65 15.63 -23.13
N THR A 202 1.80 16.76 -23.82
CA THR A 202 2.53 16.86 -25.10
C THR A 202 3.89 17.55 -24.96
N LYS A 203 4.20 18.03 -23.75
CA LYS A 203 5.47 18.68 -23.46
C LYS A 203 6.63 17.68 -23.58
N ASN A 204 7.59 18.03 -24.41
CA ASN A 204 8.85 17.31 -24.48
C ASN A 204 9.71 17.61 -23.25
N TYR A 205 10.27 16.57 -22.65
CA TYR A 205 11.23 16.66 -21.55
C TYR A 205 12.60 16.21 -22.06
N LEU A 206 13.68 16.79 -21.54
CA LEU A 206 15.02 16.33 -21.88
C LEU A 206 15.22 14.90 -21.34
N PRO A 207 15.96 14.02 -22.03
CA PRO A 207 16.27 12.69 -21.50
C PRO A 207 16.88 12.73 -20.09
N PHE A 208 17.67 13.76 -19.80
CA PHE A 208 18.22 14.01 -18.47
C PHE A 208 17.12 14.30 -17.42
N ASP A 209 16.12 15.12 -17.73
CA ASP A 209 15.04 15.44 -16.80
C ASP A 209 14.21 14.19 -16.47
N VAL A 210 13.94 13.37 -17.48
CA VAL A 210 13.25 12.08 -17.31
C VAL A 210 14.08 11.15 -16.42
N TYR A 211 15.38 11.03 -16.69
CA TYR A 211 16.31 10.24 -15.89
C TYR A 211 16.40 10.75 -14.44
N ALA A 212 16.59 12.05 -14.25
CA ALA A 212 16.69 12.68 -12.94
C ALA A 212 15.38 12.56 -12.16
N LYS A 213 14.22 12.68 -12.82
CA LYS A 213 12.92 12.47 -12.19
C LYS A 213 12.70 11.01 -11.81
N ALA A 214 13.12 10.07 -12.66
CA ALA A 214 13.09 8.64 -12.34
C ALA A 214 13.97 8.31 -11.13
N LEU A 215 15.20 8.85 -11.08
CA LEU A 215 16.08 8.74 -9.91
C LEU A 215 15.44 9.40 -8.68
N GLN A 216 14.90 10.60 -8.82
CA GLN A 216 14.24 11.29 -7.72
C GLN A 216 13.09 10.45 -7.18
N GLU A 217 12.20 9.91 -8.02
CA GLU A 217 11.08 9.07 -7.57
C GLU A 217 11.55 7.74 -6.97
N PHE A 218 12.59 7.14 -7.55
CA PHE A 218 13.25 5.97 -6.97
C PHE A 218 13.79 6.29 -5.57
N PHE A 219 14.47 7.42 -5.38
CA PHE A 219 15.10 7.82 -4.12
C PHE A 219 14.17 8.55 -3.14
N ARG A 220 13.01 9.06 -3.58
CA ARG A 220 11.98 9.71 -2.73
C ARG A 220 11.51 8.78 -1.61
N GLY A 221 11.65 7.47 -1.82
CA GLY A 221 11.42 6.40 -0.85
C GLY A 221 12.68 5.70 -0.32
N HIS A 222 13.88 6.03 -0.80
CA HIS A 222 15.13 5.32 -0.49
C HIS A 222 16.26 6.20 0.07
N GLU A 223 16.07 7.52 0.21
CA GLU A 223 17.04 8.36 0.91
C GLU A 223 16.99 8.13 2.43
N LEU A 224 18.10 7.61 2.93
CA LEU A 224 18.48 7.65 4.33
C LEU A 224 19.59 8.70 4.43
N THR A 225 19.21 9.96 4.62
CA THR A 225 20.21 10.99 4.93
C THR A 225 20.72 10.73 6.34
N VAL A 226 21.93 10.19 6.42
CA VAL A 226 22.71 10.20 7.64
C VAL A 226 22.77 11.65 8.14
N SER A 227 22.25 11.93 9.33
CA SER A 227 22.30 13.26 9.92
C SER A 227 23.73 13.61 10.33
N GLU A 228 24.02 14.91 10.45
CA GLU A 228 25.33 15.39 10.90
C GLU A 228 25.74 14.79 12.25
N TRP A 229 24.77 14.57 13.14
CA TRP A 229 25.02 13.95 14.44
C TRP A 229 25.53 12.50 14.32
N GLU A 230 24.93 11.67 13.46
CA GLU A 230 25.45 10.30 13.27
C GLU A 230 26.87 10.30 12.72
N ARG A 231 27.18 11.24 11.80
CA ARG A 231 28.51 11.30 11.18
C ARG A 231 29.59 11.89 12.07
N ASN A 232 29.26 12.83 12.94
CA ASN A 232 30.27 13.62 13.64
C ASN A 232 30.33 13.33 15.15
N GLU A 233 29.24 12.86 15.76
CA GLU A 233 29.13 12.74 17.22
C GLU A 233 28.87 11.31 17.72
N SER A 234 28.12 10.50 16.97
CA SER A 234 27.79 9.13 17.39
C SER A 234 29.03 8.24 17.42
N LYS A 235 29.29 7.59 18.57
CA LYS A 235 30.39 6.63 18.71
C LYS A 235 30.05 5.28 18.09
N ILE A 236 28.77 4.89 18.15
CA ILE A 236 28.33 3.60 17.61
C ILE A 236 28.30 3.64 16.09
N TYR A 237 27.85 4.74 15.48
CA TYR A 237 27.73 4.86 14.03
C TYR A 237 29.08 4.64 13.32
N GLN A 238 30.17 5.16 13.88
CA GLN A 238 31.53 5.00 13.33
C GLN A 238 32.05 3.56 13.32
N ILE A 239 31.55 2.72 14.23
CA ILE A 239 31.95 1.31 14.32
C ILE A 239 30.96 0.38 13.61
N LEU A 240 29.78 0.90 13.22
CA LEU A 240 28.84 0.13 12.42
C LEU A 240 29.41 -0.07 11.03
N SER A 241 29.28 -1.29 10.56
CA SER A 241 29.57 -1.62 9.18
C SER A 241 28.47 -1.07 8.24
N PRO A 242 28.76 -0.83 6.94
CA PRO A 242 27.81 -0.18 6.02
C PRO A 242 26.39 -0.76 6.00
N TYR A 243 26.24 -2.10 5.94
CA TYR A 243 24.90 -2.72 5.97
C TYR A 243 24.17 -2.49 7.31
N GLN A 244 24.90 -2.40 8.43
CA GLN A 244 24.30 -2.11 9.74
C GLN A 244 23.82 -0.67 9.82
N GLN A 245 24.58 0.28 9.25
CA GLN A 245 24.15 1.67 9.11
C GLN A 245 22.86 1.75 8.28
N GLN A 246 22.82 1.09 7.12
CA GLN A 246 21.61 0.98 6.31
C GLN A 246 20.45 0.33 7.08
N GLY A 247 20.74 -0.68 7.92
CA GLY A 247 19.77 -1.34 8.81
C GLY A 247 19.14 -0.40 9.80
N TYR A 248 19.97 0.25 10.58
CA TYR A 248 19.56 1.27 11.53
C TYR A 248 18.65 2.33 10.90
N HIS A 249 19.07 2.90 9.78
CA HIS A 249 18.32 3.93 9.07
C HIS A 249 16.98 3.43 8.52
N SER A 250 16.98 2.21 7.96
CA SER A 250 15.74 1.56 7.49
C SER A 250 14.76 1.34 8.64
N LEU A 251 15.23 0.93 9.82
CA LEU A 251 14.39 0.76 11.00
C LEU A 251 13.75 2.08 11.43
N LEU A 252 14.52 3.18 11.51
CA LEU A 252 14.00 4.49 11.90
C LEU A 252 12.86 4.95 10.98
N LYS A 253 13.07 4.84 9.67
CA LYS A 253 12.08 5.22 8.67
C LYS A 253 10.78 4.44 8.83
N ARG A 254 10.87 3.11 8.97
CA ARG A 254 9.69 2.23 9.09
C ARG A 254 8.94 2.48 10.39
N ALA A 255 9.68 2.62 11.50
CA ALA A 255 9.10 2.95 12.79
C ALA A 255 8.41 4.32 12.80
N SER A 256 8.95 5.33 12.11
CA SER A 256 8.30 6.65 11.99
C SER A 256 6.96 6.61 11.26
N ARG A 257 6.75 5.61 10.39
CA ARG A 257 5.54 5.47 9.59
C ARG A 257 4.47 4.62 10.27
N TYR A 258 4.89 3.55 10.94
CA TYR A 258 3.97 2.52 11.46
C TYR A 258 4.10 2.24 12.96
N ASN A 259 4.92 3.01 13.69
CA ASN A 259 5.27 2.76 15.10
C ASN A 259 5.87 1.36 15.38
N GLY A 260 6.30 0.66 14.34
CA GLY A 260 6.88 -0.67 14.45
C GLY A 260 7.87 -0.95 13.32
N ALA A 261 9.01 -1.56 13.66
CA ALA A 261 9.99 -2.01 12.70
C ALA A 261 10.67 -3.29 13.17
N PHE A 262 10.95 -4.21 12.25
CA PHE A 262 11.63 -5.47 12.53
C PHE A 262 13.03 -5.46 11.94
N LEU A 263 14.02 -5.84 12.74
CA LEU A 263 15.35 -6.21 12.26
C LEU A 263 15.47 -7.73 12.27
N CYS A 264 15.33 -8.32 11.10
CA CYS A 264 15.36 -9.76 10.84
C CYS A 264 16.68 -10.22 10.22
N ASP A 265 17.79 -9.57 10.61
CA ASP A 265 19.12 -9.96 10.15
C ASP A 265 19.51 -11.33 10.74
N GLY A 266 20.05 -12.21 9.90
CA GLY A 266 20.50 -13.54 10.30
C GLY A 266 21.42 -13.56 11.55
N VAL A 267 21.47 -14.71 12.23
CA VAL A 267 22.30 -14.87 13.44
C VAL A 267 23.75 -14.46 13.16
N GLY A 268 24.35 -13.67 14.05
CA GLY A 268 25.74 -13.20 13.91
C GLY A 268 25.97 -12.00 12.99
N LEU A 269 24.93 -11.40 12.40
CA LEU A 269 25.02 -10.13 11.64
C LEU A 269 25.05 -8.87 12.54
N GLY A 270 25.19 -9.03 13.86
CA GLY A 270 25.35 -7.90 14.78
C GLY A 270 24.08 -7.07 15.03
N LYS A 271 22.90 -7.70 15.16
CA LYS A 271 21.65 -7.03 15.57
C LYS A 271 21.82 -6.20 16.85
N THR A 272 22.61 -6.69 17.81
CA THR A 272 22.97 -5.97 19.03
C THR A 272 23.61 -4.62 18.73
N TYR A 273 24.51 -4.52 17.74
CA TYR A 273 25.15 -3.25 17.36
C TYR A 273 24.15 -2.24 16.79
N VAL A 274 23.19 -2.71 15.97
CA VAL A 274 22.08 -1.86 15.51
C VAL A 274 21.21 -1.41 16.68
N GLY A 275 20.98 -2.30 17.66
CA GLY A 275 20.29 -1.96 18.90
C GLY A 275 21.02 -0.92 19.76
N LEU A 276 22.35 -1.03 19.90
CA LEU A 276 23.18 -0.01 20.56
C LEU A 276 23.06 1.34 19.86
N MET A 277 23.01 1.35 18.52
CA MET A 277 22.84 2.58 17.73
C MET A 277 21.47 3.22 17.98
N LEU A 278 20.39 2.42 18.02
CA LEU A 278 19.06 2.91 18.38
C LEU A 278 19.06 3.52 19.79
N ILE A 279 19.72 2.86 20.76
CA ILE A 279 19.86 3.38 22.12
C ILE A 279 20.65 4.69 22.14
N GLU A 280 21.80 4.76 21.47
CA GLU A 280 22.60 5.98 21.41
C GLU A 280 21.77 7.13 20.83
N ARG A 281 21.10 6.89 19.69
CA ARG A 281 20.24 7.87 19.04
C ARG A 281 19.13 8.37 19.96
N PHE A 282 18.36 7.47 20.56
CA PHE A 282 17.19 7.88 21.35
C PHE A 282 17.58 8.44 22.72
N VAL A 283 18.52 7.83 23.43
CA VAL A 283 18.88 8.23 24.80
C VAL A 283 19.82 9.44 24.79
N VAL A 284 20.86 9.43 23.96
CA VAL A 284 21.93 10.45 24.01
C VAL A 284 21.56 11.68 23.18
N HIS A 285 21.11 11.48 21.94
CA HIS A 285 20.80 12.59 21.03
C HIS A 285 19.39 13.13 21.23
N GLU A 286 18.37 12.28 21.11
CA GLU A 286 16.96 12.73 21.20
C GLU A 286 16.44 12.87 22.64
N ARG A 287 17.24 12.45 23.64
CA ARG A 287 16.90 12.54 25.07
C ARG A 287 15.55 11.90 25.41
N LYS A 288 15.21 10.79 24.76
CA LYS A 288 14.01 9.98 24.99
C LYS A 288 14.25 8.90 26.06
N ASN A 289 13.17 8.52 26.74
CA ASN A 289 13.12 7.39 27.65
C ASN A 289 12.97 6.08 26.85
N VAL A 290 13.94 5.18 26.98
CA VAL A 290 14.01 3.91 26.26
C VAL A 290 13.90 2.75 27.24
N ALA A 291 13.04 1.79 26.93
CA ALA A 291 13.01 0.51 27.61
C ALA A 291 13.49 -0.60 26.68
N LEU A 292 14.49 -1.36 27.13
CA LEU A 292 15.05 -2.49 26.40
C LEU A 292 14.67 -3.79 27.10
N PHE A 293 13.99 -4.68 26.37
CA PHE A 293 13.61 -6.02 26.82
C PHE A 293 14.46 -7.06 26.10
N VAL A 294 15.12 -7.94 26.86
CA VAL A 294 16.06 -8.94 26.31
C VAL A 294 15.95 -10.28 27.03
N PRO A 295 16.43 -11.40 26.46
CA PRO A 295 16.57 -12.65 27.20
C PRO A 295 17.51 -12.49 28.41
N LYS A 296 17.20 -13.15 29.54
CA LYS A 296 18.04 -13.06 30.76
C LYS A 296 19.49 -13.49 30.50
N SER A 297 19.70 -14.43 29.59
CA SER A 297 21.03 -14.91 29.15
C SER A 297 21.84 -13.88 28.36
N ALA A 298 21.20 -12.85 27.79
CA ALA A 298 21.87 -11.81 27.01
C ALA A 298 21.98 -10.48 27.76
N LEU A 299 21.16 -10.26 28.80
CA LEU A 299 21.08 -9.00 29.53
C LEU A 299 22.44 -8.53 30.06
N GLU A 300 23.04 -9.30 30.96
CA GLU A 300 24.32 -8.96 31.57
C GLU A 300 25.53 -9.19 30.62
N PRO A 301 25.71 -10.39 30.03
CA PRO A 301 26.94 -10.70 29.30
C PRO A 301 27.06 -10.03 27.93
N VAL A 302 25.97 -9.50 27.38
CA VAL A 302 25.96 -8.85 26.06
C VAL A 302 25.57 -7.38 26.18
N TRP A 303 24.35 -7.11 26.64
CA TRP A 303 23.79 -5.76 26.60
C TRP A 303 24.42 -4.82 27.62
N GLU A 304 24.43 -5.17 28.91
CA GLU A 304 25.07 -4.34 29.94
C GLU A 304 26.57 -4.19 29.69
N PHE A 305 27.25 -5.26 29.27
CA PHE A 305 28.67 -5.22 28.92
C PHE A 305 28.96 -4.23 27.77
N GLU A 306 28.28 -4.34 26.63
CA GLU A 306 28.53 -3.46 25.49
C GLU A 306 28.07 -2.02 25.74
N LEU A 307 26.95 -1.81 26.43
CA LEU A 307 26.51 -0.47 26.82
C LEU A 307 27.54 0.21 27.73
N ASN A 308 28.07 -0.49 28.74
CA ASN A 308 29.07 0.07 29.65
C ASN A 308 30.38 0.38 28.91
N ARG A 309 30.77 -0.48 27.97
CA ARG A 309 31.99 -0.33 27.21
C ARG A 309 31.93 0.81 26.19
N ARG A 310 30.80 0.96 25.49
CA ARG A 310 30.70 1.83 24.31
C ARG A 310 29.97 3.15 24.58
N ILE A 311 28.97 3.13 25.45
CA ILE A 311 28.09 4.27 25.73
C ILE A 311 27.87 4.43 27.25
N PRO A 312 28.93 4.50 28.09
CA PRO A 312 28.80 4.48 29.55
C PRO A 312 27.89 5.59 30.10
N GLN A 313 27.72 6.70 29.37
CA GLN A 313 26.83 7.81 29.74
C GLN A 313 25.34 7.44 29.79
N VAL A 314 24.93 6.27 29.29
CA VAL A 314 23.56 5.76 29.47
C VAL A 314 23.33 5.14 30.84
N PHE A 315 24.37 5.03 31.68
CA PHE A 315 24.30 4.63 33.07
C PHE A 315 24.61 5.80 34.02
N GLY A 316 23.84 5.94 35.11
CA GLY A 316 23.89 7.11 35.99
C GLY A 316 22.53 7.52 36.58
N THR A 317 22.54 8.53 37.45
CA THR A 317 21.38 8.92 38.30
C THR A 317 20.19 9.49 37.52
N PHE A 318 20.41 10.04 36.32
CA PHE A 318 19.36 10.63 35.47
C PHE A 318 19.26 9.94 34.10
N CYS A 319 19.59 8.66 34.07
CA CYS A 319 19.61 7.91 32.83
C CYS A 319 18.19 7.58 32.35
N LYS A 320 18.03 7.70 31.03
CA LYS A 320 16.76 7.48 30.33
C LYS A 320 16.69 6.10 29.69
N LEU A 321 17.49 5.15 30.17
CA LEU A 321 17.52 3.77 29.70
C LEU A 321 17.19 2.83 30.86
N GLU A 322 16.20 1.96 30.66
CA GLU A 322 15.83 0.92 31.60
C GLU A 322 15.92 -0.45 30.91
N LEU A 323 16.58 -1.39 31.59
CA LEU A 323 16.87 -2.73 31.06
C LEU A 323 16.02 -3.77 31.80
N PHE A 324 15.35 -4.63 31.03
CA PHE A 324 14.52 -5.70 31.56
C PHE A 324 14.82 -7.02 30.89
N SER A 325 14.82 -8.09 31.67
CA SER A 325 14.75 -9.43 31.10
C SER A 325 13.31 -9.77 30.70
N HIS A 326 13.12 -10.63 29.70
CA HIS A 326 11.77 -11.08 29.32
C HIS A 326 11.00 -11.73 30.47
N THR A 327 11.69 -12.34 31.42
CA THR A 327 11.09 -12.97 32.60
C THR A 327 10.61 -11.95 33.63
N ASP A 328 11.12 -10.71 33.60
CA ASP A 328 10.73 -9.67 34.56
C ASP A 328 9.30 -9.16 34.35
N LEU A 329 8.73 -9.37 33.15
CA LEU A 329 7.33 -9.04 32.86
C LEU A 329 6.38 -9.72 33.85
N LEU A 330 6.57 -11.02 34.11
CA LEU A 330 5.73 -11.80 35.02
C LEU A 330 6.21 -11.78 36.48
N ARG A 331 7.29 -11.06 36.78
CA ARG A 331 7.94 -11.15 38.08
C ARG A 331 7.21 -10.30 39.11
N GLY A 332 7.01 -10.85 40.31
CA GLY A 332 6.42 -10.13 41.45
C GLY A 332 7.39 -9.14 42.12
N GLY A 333 6.97 -8.60 43.27
CA GLY A 333 7.79 -7.68 44.07
C GLY A 333 7.82 -6.26 43.50
N LYS A 334 9.01 -5.74 43.18
CA LYS A 334 9.18 -4.35 42.69
C LYS A 334 8.94 -4.18 41.19
N PHE A 335 8.82 -5.27 40.43
CA PHE A 335 8.69 -5.22 38.98
C PHE A 335 7.35 -4.66 38.50
N PRO A 336 6.19 -4.98 39.09
CA PRO A 336 4.92 -4.39 38.64
C PRO A 336 4.90 -2.86 38.72
N SER A 337 5.46 -2.26 39.78
CA SER A 337 5.57 -0.80 39.89
C SER A 337 6.56 -0.20 38.90
N LYS A 338 7.70 -0.88 38.66
CA LYS A 338 8.65 -0.49 37.60
C LYS A 338 8.00 -0.52 36.22
N LEU A 339 7.33 -1.62 35.85
CA LEU A 339 6.67 -1.78 34.54
C LEU A 339 5.55 -0.76 34.36
N LYS A 340 4.81 -0.40 35.42
CA LYS A 340 3.85 0.71 35.40
C LYS A 340 4.55 2.04 35.08
N SER A 341 5.67 2.34 35.74
CA SER A 341 6.47 3.53 35.43
C SER A 341 6.96 3.54 33.98
N ILE A 342 7.39 2.40 33.44
CA ILE A 342 7.79 2.28 32.02
C ILE A 342 6.62 2.52 31.08
N LYS A 343 5.45 1.95 31.39
CA LYS A 343 4.22 2.19 30.63
C LYS A 343 3.89 3.68 30.56
N GLU A 344 4.11 4.43 31.62
CA GLU A 344 3.83 5.87 31.68
C GLU A 344 4.92 6.75 31.06
N ARG A 345 6.20 6.36 31.19
CA ARG A 345 7.33 7.27 30.90
C ARG A 345 8.16 6.91 29.68
N ALA A 346 8.18 5.65 29.24
CA ALA A 346 8.98 5.26 28.09
C ALA A 346 8.40 5.86 26.81
N ASP A 347 9.27 6.41 25.97
CA ASP A 347 8.94 6.95 24.65
C ASP A 347 9.17 5.90 23.55
N VAL A 348 10.15 5.02 23.72
CA VAL A 348 10.56 4.00 22.75
C VAL A 348 10.81 2.66 23.43
N ILE A 349 10.43 1.57 22.78
CA ILE A 349 10.68 0.21 23.26
C ILE A 349 11.52 -0.56 22.25
N ILE A 350 12.56 -1.22 22.73
CA ILE A 350 13.41 -2.11 21.95
C ILE A 350 13.29 -3.51 22.54
N ILE A 351 13.09 -4.52 21.69
CA ILE A 351 12.93 -5.90 22.12
C ILE A 351 13.92 -6.76 21.34
N ASP A 352 14.86 -7.36 22.06
CA ASP A 352 15.77 -8.35 21.49
C ASP A 352 15.18 -9.75 21.60
N GLU A 353 15.47 -10.61 20.63
CA GLU A 353 14.82 -11.91 20.47
C GLU A 353 13.28 -11.84 20.57
N ALA A 354 12.71 -10.93 19.79
CA ALA A 354 11.27 -10.64 19.74
C ALA A 354 10.41 -11.88 19.43
N HIS A 355 10.98 -12.91 18.80
CA HIS A 355 10.30 -14.17 18.53
C HIS A 355 9.77 -14.88 19.79
N HIS A 356 10.22 -14.51 21.00
CA HIS A 356 9.64 -14.95 22.27
C HIS A 356 8.21 -14.44 22.53
N PHE A 357 7.75 -13.43 21.79
CA PHE A 357 6.43 -12.81 21.90
C PHE A 357 5.51 -13.15 20.71
N ARG A 358 5.79 -14.25 20.00
CA ARG A 358 4.91 -14.74 18.92
C ARG A 358 3.60 -15.39 19.41
N ASN A 359 3.59 -15.86 20.65
CA ASN A 359 2.43 -16.53 21.26
C ASN A 359 1.71 -15.56 22.19
N THR A 360 0.44 -15.30 21.92
CA THR A 360 -0.36 -14.36 22.72
C THR A 360 -0.66 -14.90 24.12
N GLY A 361 -0.88 -16.21 24.27
CA GLY A 361 -1.25 -16.82 25.55
C GLY A 361 -2.53 -16.21 26.15
N ILE A 362 -2.67 -16.30 27.48
CA ILE A 362 -3.88 -15.88 28.19
C ILE A 362 -3.89 -14.35 28.35
N LYS A 363 -4.97 -13.69 27.89
CA LYS A 363 -5.17 -12.23 27.97
C LYS A 363 -5.43 -11.70 29.38
N GLY A 364 -5.74 -12.62 30.29
CA GLY A 364 -6.28 -12.35 31.60
C GLY A 364 -7.77 -12.03 31.52
N THR A 365 -8.53 -12.51 32.49
CA THR A 365 -9.96 -12.21 32.68
C THR A 365 -10.19 -11.83 34.15
N GLU A 366 -11.40 -11.38 34.50
CA GLU A 366 -11.75 -11.16 35.92
C GLU A 366 -11.60 -12.44 36.76
N ALA A 367 -11.78 -13.62 36.14
CA ALA A 367 -11.60 -14.92 36.80
C ALA A 367 -10.12 -15.38 36.85
N GLU A 368 -9.32 -15.02 35.85
CA GLU A 368 -7.90 -15.36 35.77
C GLU A 368 -7.08 -14.09 35.47
N PRO A 369 -6.70 -13.30 36.47
CA PRO A 369 -6.06 -12.00 36.25
C PRO A 369 -4.61 -12.10 35.75
N ILE A 370 -4.02 -13.30 35.76
CA ILE A 370 -2.63 -13.50 35.34
C ILE A 370 -2.55 -13.48 33.82
N GLN A 371 -2.09 -12.35 33.30
CA GLN A 371 -1.82 -12.15 31.88
C GLN A 371 -0.52 -12.83 31.46
N SER A 372 -0.45 -13.28 30.21
CA SER A 372 0.80 -13.75 29.62
C SER A 372 1.83 -12.61 29.46
N ARG A 373 3.10 -12.97 29.24
CA ARG A 373 4.16 -12.00 28.91
C ARG A 373 3.81 -11.13 27.70
N TYR A 374 3.15 -11.72 26.70
CA TYR A 374 2.72 -11.00 25.51
C TYR A 374 1.75 -9.88 25.85
N TRP A 375 0.74 -10.15 26.66
CA TRP A 375 -0.28 -9.16 27.01
C TRP A 375 0.24 -8.08 27.96
N GLN A 376 1.14 -8.42 28.87
CA GLN A 376 1.83 -7.43 29.68
C GLN A 376 2.70 -6.50 28.82
N LEU A 377 3.45 -7.07 27.87
CA LEU A 377 4.25 -6.28 26.93
C LEU A 377 3.36 -5.43 26.03
N PHE A 378 2.26 -5.99 25.52
CA PHE A 378 1.23 -5.25 24.79
C PHE A 378 0.76 -4.05 25.62
N ASP A 379 0.42 -4.21 26.89
CA ASP A 379 -0.04 -3.09 27.71
C ASP A 379 1.05 -2.03 27.97
N ILE A 380 2.32 -2.43 28.06
CA ILE A 380 3.45 -1.50 28.24
C ILE A 380 3.73 -0.70 26.97
N ILE A 381 3.60 -1.33 25.79
CA ILE A 381 3.87 -0.70 24.49
C ILE A 381 2.92 0.44 24.21
N GLY A 382 1.61 0.25 24.41
CA GLY A 382 0.64 1.31 24.09
C GLY A 382 0.82 1.81 22.64
N ASN A 383 0.87 3.13 22.42
CA ASN A 383 1.05 3.71 21.08
C ASN A 383 2.51 4.11 20.77
N LYS A 384 3.49 3.51 21.45
CA LYS A 384 4.90 3.89 21.34
C LYS A 384 5.58 3.18 20.16
N PRO A 385 6.57 3.82 19.50
CA PRO A 385 7.45 3.15 18.57
C PRO A 385 8.14 1.92 19.18
N VAL A 386 8.06 0.78 18.50
CA VAL A 386 8.71 -0.47 18.90
C VAL A 386 9.71 -0.96 17.84
N PHE A 387 10.88 -1.39 18.30
CA PHE A 387 11.91 -2.01 17.47
C PHE A 387 12.09 -3.47 17.88
N LEU A 388 11.78 -4.39 16.96
CA LEU A 388 11.75 -5.83 17.20
C LEU A 388 12.98 -6.47 16.53
N LEU A 389 13.98 -6.83 17.32
CA LEU A 389 15.22 -7.46 16.84
C LEU A 389 15.07 -8.97 16.98
N THR A 390 15.16 -9.72 15.88
CA THR A 390 15.05 -11.19 15.89
C THR A 390 15.80 -11.77 14.69
N ALA A 391 16.29 -13.02 14.76
CA ALA A 391 16.91 -13.63 13.58
C ALA A 391 15.87 -14.09 12.53
N THR A 392 14.69 -14.50 12.98
CA THR A 392 13.61 -14.96 12.10
C THR A 392 12.31 -14.23 12.45
N PRO A 393 11.60 -13.67 11.46
CA PRO A 393 10.28 -13.06 11.67
C PRO A 393 9.18 -14.12 11.84
N ILE A 394 9.40 -15.33 11.31
CA ILE A 394 8.51 -16.48 11.44
C ILE A 394 9.29 -17.62 12.08
N ASN A 395 8.59 -18.42 12.88
CA ASN A 395 9.15 -19.64 13.45
C ASN A 395 8.38 -20.87 12.95
N ASN A 396 7.06 -20.88 13.19
CA ASN A 396 6.20 -22.02 12.86
C ASN A 396 5.05 -21.65 11.94
N ARG A 397 4.48 -20.44 12.07
CA ARG A 397 3.28 -20.02 11.33
C ARG A 397 3.34 -18.54 10.98
N ILE A 398 2.64 -18.16 9.91
CA ILE A 398 2.49 -16.75 9.51
C ILE A 398 1.81 -15.92 10.62
N LEU A 399 0.93 -16.55 11.40
CA LEU A 399 0.32 -15.93 12.58
C LEU A 399 1.33 -15.47 13.63
N ASP A 400 2.52 -16.07 13.70
CA ASP A 400 3.59 -15.63 14.61
C ASP A 400 3.99 -14.17 14.32
N LEU A 401 4.11 -13.82 13.04
CA LEU A 401 4.42 -12.47 12.60
C LEU A 401 3.24 -11.52 12.86
N GLN A 402 2.00 -11.97 12.60
CA GLN A 402 0.80 -11.19 12.88
C GLN A 402 0.75 -10.76 14.35
N HIS A 403 0.96 -11.69 15.29
CA HIS A 403 0.93 -11.37 16.72
C HIS A 403 2.02 -10.35 17.09
N MET A 404 3.23 -10.47 16.53
CA MET A 404 4.26 -9.46 16.80
C MET A 404 3.91 -8.09 16.20
N ILE A 405 3.24 -8.04 15.05
CA ILE A 405 2.73 -6.78 14.49
C ILE A 405 1.64 -6.18 15.38
N GLU A 406 0.78 -7.03 15.95
CA GLU A 406 -0.30 -6.61 16.85
C GLU A 406 0.19 -5.89 18.10
N LEU A 407 1.43 -6.14 18.56
CA LEU A 407 2.03 -5.44 19.69
C LEU A 407 2.00 -3.91 19.52
N PHE A 408 2.26 -3.41 18.31
CA PHE A 408 2.23 -1.98 18.00
C PHE A 408 1.01 -1.53 17.18
N SER A 409 0.40 -2.41 16.39
CA SER A 409 -0.85 -2.09 15.67
C SER A 409 -2.08 -2.10 16.58
N ARG A 410 -1.95 -2.62 17.81
CA ARG A 410 -2.98 -2.61 18.87
C ARG A 410 -4.25 -3.37 18.52
N GLN A 411 -4.13 -4.40 17.69
CA GLN A 411 -5.27 -5.15 17.14
C GLN A 411 -6.28 -4.25 16.40
N LYS A 412 -5.85 -3.06 15.93
CA LYS A 412 -6.69 -2.22 15.07
C LYS A 412 -6.73 -2.82 13.67
N THR A 413 -7.91 -3.24 13.25
CA THR A 413 -8.13 -3.93 11.97
C THR A 413 -7.62 -3.12 10.78
N ASP A 414 -7.85 -1.81 10.79
CA ASP A 414 -7.54 -0.86 9.70
C ASP A 414 -6.26 -0.05 9.95
N PHE A 415 -5.35 -0.52 10.82
CA PHE A 415 -4.13 0.21 11.17
C PHE A 415 -3.27 0.61 9.96
N PHE A 416 -3.28 -0.22 8.91
CA PHE A 416 -2.48 -0.05 7.70
C PHE A 416 -3.31 0.39 6.48
N ARG A 417 -4.48 1.00 6.70
CA ARG A 417 -5.41 1.42 5.62
C ARG A 417 -4.86 2.52 4.73
N ASP A 418 -4.01 3.38 5.26
CA ASP A 418 -3.50 4.54 4.53
C ASP A 418 -2.41 4.11 3.53
N ALA A 419 -2.19 4.91 2.50
CA ALA A 419 -1.14 4.66 1.52
C ALA A 419 0.24 4.64 2.20
N PRO A 420 1.14 3.72 1.83
CA PRO A 420 1.15 2.94 0.59
C PRO A 420 0.57 1.52 0.74
N LEU A 421 0.22 1.08 1.95
CA LEU A 421 -0.18 -0.30 2.20
C LEU A 421 -1.63 -0.57 1.79
N GLY A 422 -2.57 0.34 2.08
CA GLY A 422 -3.97 0.15 1.68
C GLY A 422 -4.66 -1.07 2.31
N ILE A 423 -4.16 -1.57 3.45
CA ILE A 423 -4.65 -2.78 4.10
C ILE A 423 -5.76 -2.41 5.09
N HIS A 424 -7.02 -2.60 4.67
CA HIS A 424 -8.20 -2.34 5.48
C HIS A 424 -8.49 -3.37 6.57
N SER A 425 -7.87 -4.57 6.49
CA SER A 425 -8.00 -5.62 7.50
C SER A 425 -6.72 -6.42 7.62
N LEU A 426 -6.00 -6.23 8.73
CA LEU A 426 -4.77 -6.97 9.04
C LEU A 426 -5.03 -8.49 9.10
N VAL A 427 -6.07 -8.91 9.83
CA VAL A 427 -6.46 -10.33 9.94
C VAL A 427 -6.86 -10.90 8.58
N GLY A 428 -7.62 -10.13 7.78
CA GLY A 428 -8.02 -10.55 6.43
C GLY A 428 -6.83 -10.70 5.50
N HIS A 429 -5.86 -9.80 5.60
CA HIS A 429 -4.60 -9.86 4.84
C HIS A 429 -3.79 -11.12 5.19
N PHE A 430 -3.61 -11.40 6.49
CA PHE A 430 -2.90 -12.59 6.94
C PHE A 430 -3.61 -13.90 6.57
N ARG A 431 -4.95 -13.95 6.64
CA ARG A 431 -5.73 -15.10 6.13
C ARG A 431 -5.54 -15.34 4.63
N LYS A 432 -5.48 -14.26 3.83
CA LYS A 432 -5.21 -14.38 2.38
C LYS A 432 -3.81 -14.96 2.14
N MET A 433 -2.83 -14.55 2.94
CA MET A 433 -1.46 -15.06 2.88
C MET A 433 -1.37 -16.53 3.30
N GLU A 434 -2.06 -16.92 4.36
CA GLU A 434 -2.16 -18.30 4.83
C GLU A 434 -2.79 -19.21 3.76
N ASN A 435 -3.93 -18.80 3.17
CA ASN A 435 -4.57 -19.53 2.08
C ASN A 435 -3.67 -19.65 0.83
N ALA A 436 -2.83 -18.64 0.54
CA ALA A 436 -1.89 -18.70 -0.58
C ALA A 436 -0.78 -19.72 -0.32
N LEU A 437 -0.24 -19.74 0.90
CA LEU A 437 0.76 -20.72 1.33
C LEU A 437 0.18 -22.15 1.35
N GLU A 438 -1.04 -22.34 1.86
CA GLU A 438 -1.72 -23.65 1.85
C GLU A 438 -1.95 -24.18 0.43
N LYS A 439 -2.30 -23.31 -0.53
CA LYS A 439 -2.45 -23.70 -1.95
C LYS A 439 -1.13 -24.19 -2.55
N LEU A 440 -0.05 -23.46 -2.33
CA LEU A 440 1.28 -23.82 -2.84
C LEU A 440 1.76 -25.16 -2.26
N ILE A 441 1.56 -25.37 -0.96
CA ILE A 441 1.87 -26.65 -0.29
C ILE A 441 0.96 -27.78 -0.80
N GLY A 442 -0.33 -27.51 -1.01
CA GLY A 442 -1.31 -28.49 -1.50
C GLY A 442 -1.02 -28.95 -2.93
N GLU A 443 -0.54 -28.06 -3.79
CA GLU A 443 -0.14 -28.39 -5.17
C GLU A 443 1.14 -29.25 -5.18
N LYS A 444 2.12 -28.96 -4.32
CA LYS A 444 3.34 -29.79 -4.19
C LYS A 444 3.13 -31.12 -3.49
N LYS A 445 2.21 -31.22 -2.52
CA LYS A 445 1.82 -32.49 -1.88
C LYS A 445 1.27 -33.51 -2.88
N ARG A 446 0.66 -33.06 -3.99
CA ARG A 446 0.24 -33.95 -5.10
C ARG A 446 1.44 -34.47 -5.92
N GLY A 447 2.61 -33.85 -5.81
CA GLY A 447 3.87 -34.22 -6.46
C GLY A 447 4.79 -35.15 -5.65
N GLY A 448 4.40 -35.56 -4.44
CA GLY A 448 5.10 -36.62 -3.68
C GLY A 448 6.15 -36.19 -2.66
N GLU A 449 6.40 -34.89 -2.46
CA GLU A 449 7.28 -34.42 -1.39
C GLU A 449 6.47 -34.09 -0.13
N VAL A 450 6.76 -34.81 0.96
CA VAL A 450 6.21 -34.53 2.29
C VAL A 450 7.29 -33.82 3.11
N SER A 451 7.03 -32.58 3.49
CA SER A 451 7.62 -31.99 4.69
C SER A 451 6.70 -30.91 5.28
N ASP A 452 6.90 -30.63 6.57
CA ASP A 452 6.36 -29.46 7.26
C ASP A 452 6.64 -28.19 6.45
N ILE A 453 5.80 -27.14 6.58
CA ILE A 453 5.93 -25.86 5.86
C ILE A 453 7.41 -25.50 5.69
N ASP A 454 7.92 -25.58 4.46
CA ASP A 454 9.33 -25.31 4.22
C ASP A 454 9.55 -23.82 4.52
N MET A 455 10.38 -23.52 5.53
CA MET A 455 10.58 -22.13 5.99
C MET A 455 11.02 -21.21 4.84
N ILE A 456 11.67 -21.80 3.82
CA ILE A 456 12.09 -21.15 2.58
C ILE A 456 10.87 -20.66 1.78
N GLU A 457 9.82 -21.47 1.64
CA GLU A 457 8.60 -21.10 0.90
C GLU A 457 7.82 -19.98 1.61
N ALA A 458 7.73 -20.06 2.94
CA ALA A 458 7.13 -18.99 3.73
C ALA A 458 7.92 -17.68 3.56
N GLU A 459 9.25 -17.72 3.58
CA GLU A 459 10.10 -16.56 3.33
C GLU A 459 9.92 -16.00 1.91
N GLU A 460 9.78 -16.83 0.88
CA GLU A 460 9.54 -16.37 -0.50
C GLU A 460 8.22 -15.59 -0.63
N ILE A 461 7.12 -16.12 -0.11
CA ILE A 461 5.81 -15.44 -0.15
C ILE A 461 5.87 -14.11 0.60
N LEU A 462 6.48 -14.09 1.78
CA LEU A 462 6.63 -12.87 2.58
C LEU A 462 7.52 -11.85 1.90
N SER A 463 8.58 -12.30 1.23
CA SER A 463 9.47 -11.42 0.49
C SER A 463 8.75 -10.71 -0.66
N GLN A 464 7.61 -11.22 -1.13
CA GLN A 464 6.75 -10.59 -2.13
C GLN A 464 5.65 -9.71 -1.51
N ASP A 465 5.38 -9.89 -0.23
CA ASP A 465 4.33 -9.18 0.49
C ASP A 465 4.70 -7.72 0.79
N THR A 466 3.76 -6.81 0.56
CA THR A 466 3.97 -5.37 0.74
C THR A 466 4.10 -4.98 2.21
N LEU A 467 3.27 -5.57 3.10
CA LEU A 467 3.33 -5.32 4.54
C LEU A 467 4.67 -5.78 5.11
N PHE A 468 5.11 -6.97 4.74
CA PHE A 468 6.41 -7.49 5.13
C PHE A 468 7.56 -6.59 4.67
N ARG A 469 7.57 -6.19 3.38
CA ARG A 469 8.60 -5.30 2.82
C ARG A 469 8.66 -3.95 3.50
N GLU A 470 7.53 -3.40 3.94
CA GLU A 470 7.44 -2.11 4.62
C GLU A 470 7.81 -2.20 6.11
N LEU A 471 7.64 -3.34 6.77
CA LEU A 471 7.91 -3.48 8.22
C LEU A 471 9.22 -4.18 8.57
N VAL A 472 9.66 -5.14 7.75
CA VAL A 472 10.81 -6.01 8.01
C VAL A 472 12.06 -5.66 7.21
N VAL A 473 13.14 -5.35 7.92
CA VAL A 473 14.51 -5.27 7.38
C VAL A 473 15.14 -6.64 7.56
N GLN A 474 15.25 -7.43 6.48
CA GLN A 474 15.84 -8.77 6.50
C GLN A 474 17.03 -8.83 5.54
N ARG A 475 18.15 -9.36 6.04
CA ARG A 475 19.35 -9.62 5.24
C ARG A 475 19.93 -10.98 5.53
N SER A 476 20.36 -11.66 4.48
CA SER A 476 21.09 -12.91 4.57
C SER A 476 22.59 -12.67 4.74
N ARG A 477 23.31 -13.65 5.29
CA ARG A 477 24.78 -13.61 5.35
C ARG A 477 25.41 -13.54 3.96
N ALA A 478 24.81 -14.21 2.98
CA ALA A 478 25.29 -14.18 1.59
C ALA A 478 25.20 -12.76 1.01
N TYR A 479 24.06 -12.09 1.20
CA TYR A 479 23.87 -10.70 0.82
C TYR A 479 24.89 -9.77 1.48
N VAL A 480 25.09 -9.90 2.80
CA VAL A 480 26.07 -9.07 3.53
C VAL A 480 27.50 -9.28 3.03
N LYS A 481 27.90 -10.53 2.78
CA LYS A 481 29.23 -10.82 2.19
C LYS A 481 29.41 -10.13 0.84
N GLN A 482 28.41 -10.21 -0.04
CA GLN A 482 28.48 -9.62 -1.37
C GLN A 482 28.46 -8.07 -1.34
N SER A 483 27.62 -7.48 -0.48
CA SER A 483 27.56 -6.02 -0.30
C SER A 483 28.90 -5.46 0.16
N MET A 484 29.61 -6.15 1.07
CA MET A 484 30.90 -5.68 1.58
C MET A 484 32.01 -5.70 0.54
N VAL A 485 32.03 -6.72 -0.32
CA VAL A 485 32.98 -6.80 -1.44
C VAL A 485 32.80 -5.62 -2.38
N ASN A 486 31.56 -5.22 -2.65
CA ASN A 486 31.24 -4.09 -3.53
C ASN A 486 31.60 -2.73 -2.90
N ASP A 487 31.45 -2.60 -1.57
CA ASP A 487 31.76 -1.35 -0.83
C ASP A 487 33.26 -1.17 -0.54
N GLY A 488 34.14 -2.05 -1.04
CA GLY A 488 35.60 -1.94 -0.87
C GLY A 488 36.11 -2.22 0.55
N ASN A 489 35.25 -2.73 1.44
CA ASN A 489 35.61 -3.09 2.81
C ASN A 489 36.03 -4.56 2.90
N SER A 490 37.27 -4.81 3.32
CA SER A 490 37.85 -6.14 3.45
C SER A 490 37.28 -6.94 4.63
N GLU A 491 36.77 -8.13 4.29
CA GLU A 491 36.44 -9.32 5.09
C GLU A 491 35.79 -9.15 6.48
N ILE A 492 34.47 -9.29 6.54
CA ILE A 492 33.82 -9.80 7.77
C ILE A 492 34.16 -11.29 7.89
N LEU A 493 35.01 -11.61 8.87
CA LEU A 493 35.26 -12.98 9.31
C LEU A 493 34.02 -13.51 10.03
N PHE A 494 33.07 -14.06 9.28
CA PHE A 494 32.07 -14.93 9.89
C PHE A 494 32.77 -16.18 10.43
N PRO A 495 32.48 -16.59 11.68
CA PRO A 495 33.01 -17.84 12.21
C PRO A 495 32.67 -18.98 11.25
N ILE A 496 33.68 -19.73 10.84
CA ILE A 496 33.47 -20.95 10.06
C ILE A 496 32.72 -21.91 10.97
N ARG A 497 31.50 -22.30 10.56
CA ARG A 497 30.74 -23.33 11.29
C ARG A 497 31.54 -24.62 11.21
N LYS A 498 32.14 -25.03 12.33
CA LYS A 498 32.64 -26.40 12.46
C LYS A 498 31.44 -27.33 12.39
N ALA A 499 31.60 -28.49 11.76
CA ALA A 499 30.59 -29.54 11.82
C ALA A 499 30.28 -29.83 13.31
N PRO A 500 29.01 -30.11 13.67
CA PRO A 500 28.68 -30.50 15.04
C PRO A 500 29.58 -31.69 15.42
N GLN A 501 30.37 -31.51 16.49
CA GLN A 501 31.13 -32.61 17.04
C GLN A 501 30.16 -33.46 17.85
N VAL A 502 29.95 -34.70 17.43
CA VAL A 502 29.24 -35.68 18.23
C VAL A 502 30.10 -35.93 19.45
N VAL A 503 29.66 -35.42 20.60
CA VAL A 503 30.21 -35.80 21.89
C VAL A 503 29.41 -37.02 22.32
N ASP A 504 30.04 -38.19 22.32
CA ASP A 504 29.41 -39.38 22.88
C ASP A 504 29.23 -39.16 24.39
N TYR A 505 28.01 -38.84 24.80
CA TYR A 505 27.64 -38.77 26.21
C TYR A 505 26.71 -39.93 26.54
N SER A 506 27.04 -40.65 27.61
CA SER A 506 26.13 -41.65 28.15
C SER A 506 25.24 -41.00 29.19
N ILE A 507 23.97 -40.81 28.84
CA ILE A 507 22.92 -40.42 29.80
C ILE A 507 22.91 -41.41 30.97
N LYS A 508 23.18 -42.69 30.72
CA LYS A 508 23.25 -43.73 31.76
C LYS A 508 24.48 -43.58 32.66
N GLN A 509 25.63 -43.10 32.17
CA GLN A 509 26.78 -42.81 33.04
C GLN A 509 26.51 -41.58 33.93
N THR A 510 25.84 -40.56 33.41
CA THR A 510 25.62 -39.30 34.15
C THR A 510 24.41 -39.38 35.09
N TYR A 511 23.33 -40.00 34.64
CA TYR A 511 22.03 -40.04 35.30
C TYR A 511 21.52 -41.47 35.53
N GLY A 512 22.32 -42.52 35.32
CA GLY A 512 21.88 -43.91 35.44
C GLY A 512 21.17 -44.21 36.75
N LYS A 513 21.76 -43.80 37.88
CA LYS A 513 21.12 -43.94 39.20
C LYS A 513 19.78 -43.21 39.29
N LEU A 514 19.64 -42.03 38.67
CA LEU A 514 18.39 -41.29 38.66
C LEU A 514 17.35 -41.99 37.78
N LEU A 515 17.76 -42.52 36.63
CA LEU A 515 16.90 -43.29 35.74
C LEU A 515 16.43 -44.59 36.39
N ASP A 516 17.33 -45.32 37.06
CA ASP A 516 17.01 -46.54 37.81
C ASP A 516 16.02 -46.21 38.95
N LEU A 517 16.24 -45.12 39.69
CA LEU A 517 15.32 -44.65 40.74
C LEU A 517 13.95 -44.26 40.19
N ILE A 518 13.90 -43.62 39.02
CA ILE A 518 12.65 -43.27 38.33
C ILE A 518 11.93 -44.56 37.91
N GLU A 519 12.64 -45.50 37.28
CA GLU A 519 12.10 -46.78 36.83
C GLU A 519 11.55 -47.61 38.00
N GLU A 520 12.29 -47.70 39.11
CA GLU A 520 11.80 -48.33 40.35
C GLU A 520 10.59 -47.62 40.95
N ALA A 521 10.54 -46.28 40.90
CA ALA A 521 9.40 -45.52 41.41
C ALA A 521 8.11 -45.77 40.58
N PHE A 522 8.24 -46.01 39.28
CA PHE A 522 7.13 -46.33 38.38
C PHE A 522 6.73 -47.81 38.39
N ASN A 523 7.65 -48.74 38.67
CA ASN A 523 7.39 -50.19 38.68
C ASN A 523 6.82 -50.75 40.00
N LYS A 524 6.42 -49.91 40.96
CA LYS A 524 5.75 -50.36 42.19
C LYS A 524 4.26 -50.69 41.93
N LYS A 525 3.73 -51.74 42.59
CA LYS A 525 2.29 -52.07 42.59
C LYS A 525 1.38 -50.90 43.01
N GLN A 526 1.92 -49.95 43.78
CA GLN A 526 1.38 -48.60 43.97
C GLN A 526 2.52 -47.59 43.74
N PRO A 527 2.60 -46.96 42.55
CA PRO A 527 3.66 -46.02 42.26
C PRO A 527 3.49 -44.75 43.09
N LEU A 528 4.62 -44.19 43.58
CA LEU A 528 4.65 -42.93 44.33
C LEU A 528 4.20 -41.73 43.49
N PHE A 529 4.30 -41.84 42.18
CA PHE A 529 3.88 -40.84 41.21
C PHE A 529 3.17 -41.56 40.07
N SER A 530 1.92 -41.21 39.86
CA SER A 530 1.12 -41.76 38.78
C SER A 530 0.80 -40.67 37.80
N LEU A 531 1.25 -40.85 36.56
CA LEU A 531 0.96 -39.92 35.49
C LEU A 531 -0.43 -40.25 34.91
N ALA A 532 -1.48 -39.77 35.57
CA ALA A 532 -2.87 -40.05 35.21
C ALA A 532 -3.22 -39.75 33.74
N ILE A 533 -2.51 -38.80 33.10
CA ILE A 533 -2.65 -38.50 31.66
C ILE A 533 -2.26 -39.68 30.76
N TYR A 534 -1.27 -40.48 31.15
CA TYR A 534 -0.75 -41.58 30.33
C TYR A 534 -1.32 -42.94 30.74
N TYR A 535 -2.03 -43.01 31.87
CA TYR A 535 -2.75 -44.22 32.28
C TYR A 535 -4.11 -43.91 32.92
N PRO A 536 -5.07 -43.34 32.15
CA PRO A 536 -6.34 -42.84 32.69
C PRO A 536 -7.22 -43.95 33.28
N TYR A 537 -7.10 -45.16 32.75
CA TYR A 537 -7.87 -46.34 33.17
C TYR A 537 -7.59 -46.76 34.61
N ALA A 538 -6.40 -46.51 35.16
CA ALA A 538 -6.10 -46.82 36.56
C ALA A 538 -6.86 -45.94 37.57
N TYR A 539 -7.45 -44.82 37.11
CA TYR A 539 -8.24 -43.88 37.91
C TYR A 539 -9.73 -43.95 37.60
N TYR A 540 -10.14 -44.87 36.73
CA TYR A 540 -11.52 -45.06 36.34
C TYR A 540 -12.25 -45.90 37.39
N PHE A 541 -12.68 -45.27 38.49
CA PHE A 541 -13.64 -45.86 39.42
C PHE A 541 -15.05 -45.58 38.91
N TYR A 542 -15.72 -46.58 38.33
CA TYR A 542 -17.17 -46.50 38.14
C TYR A 542 -17.85 -47.71 38.77
N SER A 543 -18.84 -47.41 39.62
CA SER A 543 -19.93 -48.32 39.94
C SER A 543 -20.72 -48.63 38.65
N ASP A 544 -21.13 -49.88 38.51
CA ASP A 544 -21.61 -50.56 37.30
C ASP A 544 -22.87 -49.99 36.59
N ILE A 545 -23.31 -48.76 36.88
CA ILE A 545 -24.62 -48.27 36.41
C ILE A 545 -24.55 -47.44 35.11
N PHE A 546 -23.36 -46.96 34.68
CA PHE A 546 -23.28 -46.03 33.54
C PHE A 546 -22.99 -46.69 32.18
N LEU A 547 -22.49 -47.94 32.15
CA LEU A 547 -22.08 -48.61 30.91
C LEU A 547 -23.26 -49.09 30.05
N GLU A 548 -24.44 -49.37 30.63
CA GLU A 548 -25.62 -49.77 29.84
C GLU A 548 -26.24 -48.63 29.00
N LYS A 549 -25.99 -47.36 29.36
CA LYS A 549 -26.56 -46.20 28.63
C LYS A 549 -25.76 -45.78 27.40
N LEU A 550 -24.47 -46.12 27.31
CA LEU A 550 -23.60 -45.73 26.20
C LEU A 550 -23.58 -46.74 25.04
N LEU A 551 -24.12 -47.95 25.22
CA LEU A 551 -24.23 -48.97 24.17
C LEU A 551 -25.60 -48.98 23.44
N ARG A 552 -26.46 -47.98 23.69
CA ARG A 552 -27.76 -47.81 23.01
C ARG A 552 -27.96 -46.46 22.31
N LEU A 553 -26.88 -45.71 22.08
CA LEU A 553 -26.79 -44.60 21.13
C LEU A 553 -25.67 -44.90 20.15
#